data_AF-A0A540NM63-F1
#
_entry.id   AF-A0A540NM63-F1
#
_cell.length_a   1.000
_cell.length_b   1.000
_cell.length_c   1.000
_cell.angle_alpha   90.00
_cell.angle_beta   90.00
_cell.angle_gamma   90.00
#
_symmetry.space_group_name_H-M   'P 1'
#
loop_
_entity.id
_entity.type
_entity.pdbx_description
1 polymer ?
#
loop_
_entity_poly.entity_id
_entity_poly.type
_entity_poly.pdbx_seq_one_letter_code
_entity_poly.pdbx_strand_id
1 'polypeptide(L)'
;MPTRGGYFFRNISPARIDSRWFCLGNCLAILSSLATPEESMAIMDLIESRWEGLAGVTPLKDCYPAIENHERKIVTGCVSKNTRWNYHNGGSWPDNNRVVKKQKNASSPSHPPSPPPHPPSPPLIMSY
;
A
#
# COMPACT_ATOMS: atom_id res chain seq x y z
N MET A 1 -3.04 20.83 11.25
CA MET A 1 -4.05 20.87 10.17
C MET A 1 -3.70 21.99 9.21
N PRO A 2 -4.00 21.86 7.90
CA PRO A 2 -3.93 23.01 6.99
C PRO A 2 -4.87 24.13 7.47
N THR A 3 -4.61 25.37 7.05
CA THR A 3 -5.45 26.55 7.34
C THR A 3 -6.80 26.51 6.62
N ARG A 4 -6.92 25.68 5.57
CA ARG A 4 -8.15 25.39 4.84
C ARG A 4 -8.38 23.88 4.77
N GLY A 5 -9.64 23.47 4.88
CA GLY A 5 -10.07 22.09 4.78
C GLY A 5 -10.41 21.42 6.12
N GLY A 6 -11.04 20.25 6.04
CA GLY A 6 -11.57 19.50 7.18
C GLY A 6 -11.99 18.09 6.75
N TYR A 7 -12.31 17.23 7.72
CA TYR A 7 -12.77 15.86 7.47
C TYR A 7 -13.49 15.32 8.71
N PHE A 8 -14.29 14.28 8.52
CA PHE A 8 -14.88 13.56 9.64
C PHE A 8 -13.84 12.69 10.34
N PHE A 9 -13.78 12.80 11.67
CA PHE A 9 -13.00 11.87 12.48
C PHE A 9 -13.46 10.44 12.24
N ARG A 10 -12.51 9.52 12.24
CA ARG A 10 -12.80 8.09 12.03
C ARG A 10 -13.70 7.53 13.13
N ASN A 11 -13.44 7.91 14.37
CA ASN A 11 -14.23 7.41 15.50
C ASN A 11 -14.26 8.42 16.64
N ILE A 12 -15.42 8.53 17.29
CA ILE A 12 -15.63 9.31 18.51
C ILE A 12 -16.35 8.40 19.49
N SER A 13 -15.81 8.25 20.69
CA SER A 13 -16.39 7.46 21.77
C SER A 13 -16.09 8.15 23.12
N PRO A 14 -16.80 7.80 24.20
CA PRO A 14 -16.47 8.33 25.52
C PRO A 14 -14.96 8.19 25.83
N ALA A 15 -14.32 9.31 26.16
CA ALA A 15 -12.88 9.43 26.43
C ALA A 15 -11.91 9.06 25.28
N ARG A 16 -12.38 8.86 24.04
CA ARG A 16 -11.54 8.49 22.89
C ARG A 16 -11.96 9.21 21.62
N ILE A 17 -11.00 9.87 20.95
CA ILE A 17 -11.16 10.40 19.60
C ILE A 17 -10.06 9.78 18.72
N ASP A 18 -10.46 9.04 17.68
CA ASP A 18 -9.56 8.61 16.62
C ASP A 18 -9.63 9.64 15.50
N SER A 19 -8.70 10.59 15.56
CA SER A 19 -8.63 11.69 14.62
C SER A 19 -8.00 11.30 13.30
N ARG A 20 -7.68 10.04 13.01
CA ARG A 20 -7.09 9.70 11.70
C ARG A 20 -8.09 9.96 10.57
N TRP A 21 -7.58 10.43 9.43
CA TRP A 21 -8.35 10.56 8.21
C TRP A 21 -8.53 9.19 7.56
N PHE A 22 -9.75 8.88 7.11
CA PHE A 22 -10.08 7.64 6.40
C PHE A 22 -10.75 7.99 5.07
N CYS A 23 -10.19 7.50 3.97
CA CYS A 23 -10.64 7.87 2.62
C CYS A 23 -12.09 7.45 2.39
N LEU A 24 -12.40 6.17 2.61
CA LEU A 24 -13.72 5.62 2.29
C LEU A 24 -14.85 6.31 3.07
N GLY A 25 -14.64 6.59 4.35
CA GLY A 25 -15.65 7.26 5.20
C GLY A 25 -15.96 8.67 4.71
N ASN A 26 -14.93 9.45 4.37
CA ASN A 26 -15.11 10.82 3.88
C ASN A 26 -15.69 10.85 2.46
N CYS A 27 -15.29 9.93 1.57
CA CYS A 27 -15.88 9.80 0.24
C CYS A 27 -17.36 9.42 0.32
N LEU A 28 -17.71 8.43 1.15
CA LEU A 28 -19.10 8.02 1.32
C LEU A 28 -19.94 9.12 1.95
N ALA A 29 -19.40 9.92 2.87
CA ALA A 29 -20.12 11.05 3.46
C ALA A 29 -20.50 12.09 2.40
N ILE A 30 -19.61 12.38 1.45
CA ILE A 30 -19.91 13.26 0.30
C ILE A 30 -20.96 12.60 -0.61
N LEU A 31 -20.73 11.35 -1.02
CA LEU A 31 -21.58 10.66 -2.02
C LEU A 31 -22.99 10.37 -1.53
N SER A 32 -23.18 10.19 -0.22
CA SER A 32 -24.49 9.94 0.40
C SER A 32 -25.22 11.22 0.80
N SER A 33 -24.62 12.40 0.56
CA SER A 33 -25.11 13.70 1.05
C SER A 33 -25.21 13.79 2.57
N LEU A 34 -24.41 13.00 3.30
CA LEU A 34 -24.25 13.16 4.76
C LEU A 34 -23.45 14.42 5.09
N ALA A 35 -22.41 14.70 4.30
CA ALA A 35 -21.64 15.93 4.40
C ALA A 35 -22.44 17.10 3.82
N THR A 36 -22.47 18.25 4.50
CA THR A 36 -23.01 19.48 3.88
C THR A 36 -22.14 19.91 2.69
N PRO A 37 -22.62 20.83 1.82
CA PRO A 37 -21.80 21.38 0.75
C PRO A 37 -20.49 21.99 1.26
N GLU A 38 -20.51 22.69 2.39
CA GLU A 38 -19.34 23.29 3.02
C GLU A 38 -18.36 22.24 3.55
N GLU A 39 -18.86 21.18 4.20
CA GLU A 39 -18.04 20.07 4.67
C GLU A 39 -17.43 19.29 3.50
N SER A 40 -18.20 19.08 2.43
CA SER A 40 -17.72 18.44 1.20
C SER A 40 -16.58 19.25 0.57
N MET A 41 -16.75 20.57 0.46
CA MET A 41 -15.68 21.46 -0.01
C MET A 41 -14.47 21.42 0.93
N ALA A 42 -14.68 21.39 2.25
CA ALA A 42 -13.59 21.29 3.21
C ALA A 42 -12.81 19.97 3.08
N ILE A 43 -13.48 18.85 2.81
CA ILE A 43 -12.82 17.56 2.53
C ILE A 43 -11.98 17.63 1.26
N MET A 44 -12.50 18.26 0.20
CA MET A 44 -11.75 18.41 -1.05
C MET A 44 -10.56 19.38 -0.91
N ASP A 45 -10.73 20.51 -0.21
CA ASP A 45 -9.66 21.45 0.14
C ASP A 45 -8.55 20.76 0.97
N LEU A 46 -8.92 19.84 1.87
CA LEU A 46 -7.95 19.03 2.62
C LEU A 46 -7.16 18.10 1.70
N ILE A 47 -7.84 17.37 0.80
CA ILE A 47 -7.19 16.46 -0.14
C ILE A 47 -6.21 17.21 -1.05
N GLU A 48 -6.61 18.38 -1.57
CA GLU A 48 -5.75 19.23 -2.39
C GLU A 48 -4.55 19.75 -1.59
N SER A 49 -4.78 20.35 -0.42
CA SER A 49 -3.71 20.94 0.40
C SER A 49 -2.73 19.90 1.00
N ARG A 50 -3.13 18.63 1.06
CA ARG A 50 -2.32 17.52 1.57
C ARG A 50 -2.13 16.41 0.54
N TRP A 51 -2.16 16.77 -0.75
CA TRP A 51 -2.08 15.83 -1.86
C TRP A 51 -0.96 14.81 -1.70
N GLU A 52 0.27 15.25 -1.43
CA GLU A 52 1.44 14.38 -1.24
C GLU A 52 1.26 13.34 -0.12
N GLY A 53 0.55 13.69 0.95
CA GLY A 53 0.33 12.82 2.10
C GLY A 53 -0.86 11.87 1.94
N LEU A 54 -1.93 12.31 1.28
CA LEU A 54 -3.20 11.59 1.18
C LEU A 54 -3.37 10.80 -0.12
N ALA A 55 -2.79 11.27 -1.23
CA ALA A 55 -2.81 10.62 -2.53
C ALA A 55 -1.40 10.25 -3.01
N GLY A 56 -0.46 11.21 -2.99
CA GLY A 56 0.89 11.04 -3.50
C GLY A 56 0.90 10.53 -4.95
N VAL A 57 1.88 9.67 -5.26
CA VAL A 57 2.02 9.05 -6.61
C VAL A 57 0.96 7.98 -6.88
N THR A 58 0.38 7.39 -5.83
CA THR A 58 -0.59 6.28 -5.94
C THR A 58 -1.85 6.63 -5.14
N PRO A 59 -2.85 7.27 -5.78
CA PRO A 59 -4.09 7.62 -5.11
C PRO A 59 -4.91 6.36 -4.78
N LEU A 60 -5.61 6.26 -3.65
CA LEU A 60 -5.59 7.10 -2.43
C LEU A 60 -5.12 6.26 -1.23
N LYS A 61 -4.58 6.92 -0.20
CA LYS A 61 -4.29 6.28 1.08
C LYS A 61 -5.59 5.76 1.72
N ASP A 62 -5.55 4.58 2.32
CA ASP A 62 -6.68 4.04 3.09
C ASP A 62 -6.97 4.90 4.33
N CYS A 63 -5.90 5.21 5.09
CA CYS A 63 -5.95 6.14 6.21
C CYS A 63 -4.65 6.95 6.37
N TYR A 64 -4.73 8.07 7.10
CA TYR A 64 -3.58 8.92 7.39
C TYR A 64 -3.67 9.56 8.79
N PRO A 65 -2.54 9.64 9.54
CA PRO A 65 -1.26 8.97 9.28
C PRO A 65 -1.33 7.47 9.62
N ALA A 66 -0.29 6.73 9.24
CA ALA A 66 -0.09 5.36 9.72
C ALA A 66 0.23 5.38 11.22
N ILE A 67 -0.26 4.37 11.93
CA ILE A 67 0.08 4.12 13.34
C ILE A 67 1.45 3.45 13.42
N GLU A 68 2.26 3.87 14.40
CA GLU A 68 3.66 3.48 14.56
C GLU A 68 3.97 2.97 15.98
N ASN A 69 5.19 2.43 16.15
CA ASN A 69 5.78 2.11 17.45
C ASN A 69 4.88 1.28 18.38
N HIS A 70 4.78 1.70 19.64
CA HIS A 70 4.01 1.00 20.67
C HIS A 70 2.50 1.03 20.39
N GLU A 71 2.00 2.13 19.83
CA GLU A 71 0.60 2.27 19.44
C GLU A 71 0.23 1.21 18.39
N ARG A 72 1.11 0.95 17.40
CA ARG A 72 0.87 -0.11 16.42
C ARG A 72 0.78 -1.48 17.11
N LYS A 73 1.70 -1.77 18.03
CA LYS A 73 1.69 -3.05 18.76
C LYS A 73 0.37 -3.26 19.50
N ILE A 74 -0.12 -2.23 20.18
CA ILE A 74 -1.39 -2.27 20.92
C ILE A 74 -2.59 -2.38 19.96
N VAL A 75 -2.70 -1.46 19.00
CA VAL A 75 -3.88 -1.33 18.13
C VAL A 75 -4.00 -2.47 17.13
N THR A 76 -2.87 -2.93 16.56
CA THR A 76 -2.89 -3.98 15.54
C THR A 76 -2.60 -5.37 16.10
N GLY A 77 -2.33 -5.53 17.40
CA GLY A 77 -1.91 -6.80 17.98
C GLY A 77 -0.63 -7.36 17.34
N CYS A 78 0.33 -6.49 16.99
CA CYS A 78 1.58 -6.85 16.30
C CYS A 78 1.44 -7.53 14.93
N VAL A 79 0.27 -7.46 14.27
CA VAL A 79 0.07 -8.05 12.92
C VAL A 79 1.11 -7.52 11.91
N SER A 80 1.89 -8.45 11.35
CA SER A 80 2.99 -8.17 10.41
C SER A 80 2.53 -7.57 9.08
N LYS A 81 1.30 -7.85 8.66
CA LYS A 81 0.71 -7.31 7.43
C LYS A 81 0.38 -5.81 7.52
N ASN A 82 0.13 -5.29 8.71
CA ASN A 82 -0.23 -3.89 8.97
C ASN A 82 0.98 -3.08 9.44
N THR A 83 2.13 -3.26 8.79
CA THR A 83 3.31 -2.40 8.96
C THR A 83 3.00 -0.95 8.59
N ARG A 84 3.86 -0.03 9.02
CA ARG A 84 3.77 1.39 8.69
C ARG A 84 3.63 1.56 7.17
N TRP A 85 2.62 2.33 6.74
CA TRP A 85 2.29 2.60 5.33
C TRP A 85 1.98 1.37 4.48
N ASN A 86 1.46 0.31 5.09
CA ASN A 86 1.15 -0.94 4.41
C ASN A 86 -0.27 -1.41 4.69
N TYR A 87 -0.88 -2.06 3.68
CA TYR A 87 -2.22 -2.65 3.75
C TYR A 87 -3.24 -1.66 4.36
N HIS A 88 -3.86 -1.99 5.51
CA HIS A 88 -4.85 -1.14 6.18
C HIS A 88 -4.24 -0.03 7.06
N ASN A 89 -2.92 -0.02 7.25
CA ASN A 89 -2.21 0.97 8.07
C ASN A 89 -1.52 2.02 7.18
N GLY A 90 -2.33 2.79 6.45
CA GLY A 90 -1.86 3.84 5.55
C GLY A 90 -1.29 3.34 4.22
N GLY A 91 -1.66 2.15 3.77
CA GLY A 91 -1.40 1.69 2.41
C GLY A 91 -2.18 2.50 1.38
N SER A 92 -1.68 2.56 0.15
CA SER A 92 -2.39 3.16 -0.99
C SER A 92 -3.22 2.10 -1.73
N TRP A 93 -4.41 2.47 -2.18
CA TRP A 93 -5.33 1.62 -2.92
C TRP A 93 -5.90 2.37 -4.14
N PRO A 94 -5.72 1.87 -5.38
CA PRO A 94 -5.00 0.63 -5.74
C PRO A 94 -3.52 0.64 -5.35
N ASP A 95 -2.96 -0.54 -5.05
CA ASP A 95 -1.53 -0.69 -4.74
C ASP A 95 -0.73 -0.93 -6.03
N ASN A 96 0.07 0.06 -6.44
CA ASN A 96 0.94 -0.02 -7.61
C ASN A 96 1.98 -1.16 -7.51
N ASN A 97 2.31 -1.65 -6.31
CA ASN A 97 3.24 -2.79 -6.17
C ASN A 97 2.67 -4.12 -6.70
N ARG A 98 1.35 -4.25 -6.87
CA ARG A 98 0.75 -5.46 -7.43
C ARG A 98 1.01 -5.61 -8.92
N VAL A 99 1.11 -4.50 -9.67
CA VAL A 99 1.44 -4.52 -11.10
C VAL A 99 2.86 -5.05 -11.30
N VAL A 100 3.81 -4.59 -10.47
CA VAL A 100 5.22 -5.03 -10.52
C VAL A 100 5.39 -6.51 -10.14
N LYS A 101 4.62 -7.02 -9.16
CA LYS A 101 4.69 -8.44 -8.78
C LYS A 101 4.17 -9.39 -9.87
N LYS A 102 3.22 -8.96 -10.71
CA LYS A 102 2.75 -9.77 -11.85
C LYS A 102 3.80 -9.91 -12.95
N GLN A 103 4.61 -8.87 -13.20
CA GLN A 103 5.68 -8.93 -14.20
C GLN A 103 6.91 -9.74 -13.76
N LYS A 104 7.23 -9.77 -12.46
CA LYS A 104 8.38 -10.55 -11.95
C LYS A 104 8.18 -12.07 -11.99
N ASN A 105 6.95 -12.57 -12.10
CA ASN A 105 6.67 -14.00 -12.25
C ASN A 105 6.54 -14.47 -13.70
N ALA A 106 6.70 -13.56 -14.68
CA ALA A 106 6.61 -13.87 -16.12
C ALA A 106 7.99 -13.98 -16.81
N SER A 107 9.09 -13.90 -16.06
CA SER A 107 10.46 -13.87 -16.60
C SER A 107 11.46 -14.63 -15.72
N SER A 108 11.24 -15.93 -15.55
CA SER A 108 12.34 -16.86 -15.30
C SER A 108 12.56 -17.64 -16.59
N PRO A 109 13.72 -17.53 -17.28
CA PRO A 109 14.03 -18.45 -18.35
C PRO A 109 14.20 -19.83 -17.71
N SER A 110 13.42 -20.81 -18.14
CA SER A 110 13.72 -22.21 -17.85
C SER A 110 15.14 -22.49 -18.35
N HIS A 111 16.02 -22.97 -17.47
CA HIS A 111 17.34 -23.46 -17.86
C HIS A 111 17.17 -24.43 -19.04
N PRO A 112 17.97 -24.31 -20.11
CA PRO A 112 17.94 -25.33 -21.17
C PRO A 112 18.35 -26.68 -20.57
N PRO A 113 17.78 -27.80 -21.03
CA PRO A 113 18.17 -29.12 -20.57
C PRO A 113 19.65 -29.35 -20.86
N SER A 114 20.35 -29.97 -19.92
CA SER A 114 21.78 -30.32 -20.03
C SER A 114 22.02 -31.15 -21.30
N PRO A 115 23.13 -30.91 -22.04
CA PRO A 115 23.45 -31.73 -23.20
C PRO A 115 23.71 -33.19 -22.79
N PRO A 116 23.43 -34.16 -23.69
CA PRO A 116 23.69 -35.57 -23.42
C PRO A 116 25.19 -35.81 -23.18
N PRO A 117 25.56 -36.80 -22.35
CA PRO A 117 26.96 -37.10 -22.05
C PRO A 117 27.72 -37.50 -23.32
N HIS A 118 28.95 -36.98 -23.45
CA HIS A 118 29.83 -37.29 -24.57
C HIS A 118 30.22 -38.78 -24.57
N PRO A 119 30.36 -39.42 -25.75
CA PRO A 119 30.88 -40.79 -25.84
C PRO A 119 32.33 -40.85 -25.36
N PRO A 120 32.77 -41.98 -24.76
CA PRO A 120 34.12 -42.13 -24.25
C PRO A 120 35.16 -42.01 -25.37
N SER A 121 36.27 -41.33 -25.09
CA SER A 121 37.40 -41.17 -26.01
C SER A 121 38.05 -42.51 -26.33
N PRO A 122 38.46 -42.77 -27.60
CA PRO A 122 39.18 -43.98 -27.95
C PRO A 122 40.57 -43.99 -27.29
N PRO A 123 41.12 -45.18 -26.97
CA PRO A 123 42.42 -45.29 -26.32
C PRO A 123 43.55 -44.82 -27.25
N LEU A 124 44.50 -44.07 -26.68
CA LEU A 124 45.72 -43.64 -27.35
C LEU A 124 46.61 -44.86 -27.65
N ILE A 125 46.83 -45.17 -28.92
CA ILE A 125 47.89 -46.07 -29.35
C ILE A 125 49.18 -45.24 -29.43
N MET A 126 50.16 -45.55 -28.58
CA MET A 126 51.55 -45.10 -28.78
C MET A 126 52.18 -45.90 -29.93
N SER A 127 52.62 -45.24 -30.98
CA SER A 127 53.64 -45.78 -31.89
C SER A 127 54.99 -45.15 -31.55
N TYR A 128 56.00 -45.99 -31.31
CA TYR A 128 57.41 -45.63 -31.33
C TYR A 128 57.88 -45.44 -32.78
#